data_AF-A0A4Q3JTS9-F1
#
_entry.id   AF-A0A4Q3JTS9-F1
#
_cell.length_a   1.000
_cell.length_b   1.000
_cell.length_c   1.000
_cell.angle_alpha   90.00
_cell.angle_beta   90.00
_cell.angle_gamma   90.00
#
_symmetry.space_group_name_H-M   'P 1'
#
loop_
_entity.id
_entity.type
_entity.pdbx_description
1 polymer ?
#
loop_
_entity_poly.entity_id
_entity_poly.type
_entity_poly.pdbx_seq_one_letter_code
_entity_poly.pdbx_strand_id
1 'polypeptide(L)'
;MGLSYRFVLVCPVHHLDRAMTVLADHLVSADHDRLLAARPWEPALAHRPDGAAGPHGHGLRDVARREHESRDGFCFTYRFAIGSDELLRSYDAEMDAQVFQREPDEKARVGCLYTSFGRGQRWLIITASAATSSISRLMAGSASIRATWIAMAEAMGARALFFDEEQDDWWWLLYPDEREAPRPDENAFELVDRIFVRDVDALAEQALVEADLSLDEATWSA
;
A
#
# COMPACT_ATOMS: atom_id res chain seq x y z
N MET A 1 -22.45 -2.44 -4.57
CA MET A 1 -21.08 -1.97 -4.83
C MET A 1 -20.11 -3.02 -4.32
N GLY A 2 -18.94 -3.18 -4.95
CA GLY A 2 -17.89 -4.07 -4.43
C GLY A 2 -17.25 -3.48 -3.16
N LEU A 3 -16.53 -4.29 -2.39
CA LEU A 3 -15.71 -3.79 -1.28
C LEU A 3 -14.32 -3.43 -1.82
N SER A 4 -13.82 -2.23 -1.57
CA SER A 4 -12.47 -1.80 -1.97
C SER A 4 -11.60 -1.46 -0.75
N TYR A 5 -11.24 -2.47 0.03
CA TYR A 5 -10.41 -2.25 1.22
C TYR A 5 -8.94 -2.07 0.83
N ARG A 6 -8.21 -1.26 1.59
CA ARG A 6 -6.81 -0.93 1.28
C ARG A 6 -5.95 -0.71 2.52
N PHE A 7 -4.67 -1.04 2.38
CA PHE A 7 -3.63 -0.57 3.30
C PHE A 7 -3.01 0.72 2.75
N VAL A 8 -2.73 1.67 3.63
CA VAL A 8 -2.07 2.93 3.30
C VAL A 8 -0.87 3.12 4.23
N LEU A 9 0.34 3.08 3.66
CA LEU A 9 1.58 3.37 4.37
C LEU A 9 1.98 4.82 4.15
N VAL A 10 2.36 5.50 5.22
CA VAL A 10 2.95 6.84 5.17
C VAL A 10 4.39 6.74 5.64
N CYS A 11 5.33 6.96 4.72
CA CYS A 11 6.77 6.85 4.95
C CYS A 11 7.47 8.18 4.69
N PRO A 12 8.58 8.48 5.36
CA PRO A 12 9.43 9.61 4.98
C PRO A 12 10.01 9.38 3.58
N VAL A 13 10.04 10.41 2.74
CA VAL A 13 10.53 10.27 1.35
C VAL A 13 12.00 9.86 1.29
N HIS A 14 12.80 10.24 2.30
CA HIS A 14 14.20 9.85 2.39
C HIS A 14 14.39 8.34 2.70
N HIS A 15 13.31 7.64 3.08
CA HIS A 15 13.26 6.18 3.19
C HIS A 15 12.81 5.48 1.90
N LEU A 16 12.65 6.18 0.77
CA LEU A 16 12.15 5.59 -0.49
C LEU A 16 12.85 4.27 -0.84
N ASP A 17 14.18 4.25 -0.90
CA ASP A 17 14.90 3.03 -1.31
C ASP A 17 14.68 1.86 -0.36
N ARG A 18 14.61 2.15 0.94
CA ARG A 18 14.31 1.17 1.98
C ARG A 18 12.88 0.64 1.83
N ALA A 19 11.91 1.54 1.68
CA ALA A 19 10.50 1.21 1.54
C ALA A 19 10.25 0.30 0.33
N MET A 20 10.80 0.67 -0.83
CA MET A 20 10.64 -0.09 -2.06
C MET A 20 11.33 -1.46 -2.01
N THR A 21 12.48 -1.56 -1.33
CA THR A 21 13.18 -2.85 -1.12
C THR A 21 12.34 -3.78 -0.26
N VAL A 22 11.87 -3.31 0.90
CA VAL A 22 11.03 -4.09 1.81
C VAL A 22 9.76 -4.54 1.12
N LEU A 23 9.15 -3.67 0.30
CA LEU A 23 7.97 -4.03 -0.46
C LEU A 23 8.27 -5.17 -1.44
N ALA A 24 9.34 -5.04 -2.24
CA ALA A 24 9.74 -6.04 -3.22
C ALA A 24 9.94 -7.42 -2.57
N ASP A 25 10.56 -7.48 -1.38
CA ASP A 25 10.81 -8.73 -0.65
C ASP A 25 9.52 -9.48 -0.27
N HIS A 26 8.39 -8.78 -0.19
CA HIS A 26 7.08 -9.36 0.11
C HIS A 26 6.28 -9.73 -1.15
N LEU A 27 6.78 -9.45 -2.35
CA LEU A 27 6.15 -9.84 -3.61
C LEU A 27 6.56 -11.25 -4.02
N VAL A 28 5.76 -11.89 -4.88
CA VAL A 28 6.18 -13.11 -5.59
C VAL A 28 7.33 -12.80 -6.57
N SER A 29 8.16 -13.77 -6.91
CA SER A 29 9.41 -13.57 -7.68
C SER A 29 9.23 -12.71 -8.95
N ALA A 30 8.18 -12.98 -9.74
CA ALA A 30 7.92 -12.21 -10.96
C ALA A 30 7.59 -10.73 -10.70
N ASP A 31 6.92 -10.41 -9.59
CA ASP A 31 6.59 -9.03 -9.21
C ASP A 31 7.74 -8.36 -8.45
N HIS A 32 8.49 -9.12 -7.64
CA HIS A 32 9.74 -8.70 -7.03
C HIS A 32 10.74 -8.22 -8.09
N ASP A 33 11.05 -9.06 -9.08
CA ASP A 33 12.03 -8.74 -10.12
C ASP A 33 11.56 -7.55 -10.96
N ARG A 34 10.26 -7.49 -11.24
CA ARG A 34 9.62 -6.40 -11.96
C ARG A 34 9.74 -5.07 -11.21
N LEU A 35 9.61 -5.07 -9.89
CA LEU A 35 9.76 -3.87 -9.07
C LEU A 35 11.23 -3.44 -8.94
N LEU A 36 12.16 -4.40 -8.81
CA LEU A 36 13.60 -4.11 -8.74
C LEU A 36 14.18 -3.61 -10.05
N ALA A 37 13.66 -4.07 -11.20
CA ALA A 37 14.09 -3.62 -12.52
C ALA A 37 13.82 -2.12 -12.77
N ALA A 38 12.94 -1.51 -12.00
CA ALA A 38 12.61 -0.09 -12.08
C ALA A 38 13.53 0.82 -11.25
N ARG A 39 14.68 0.31 -10.78
CA ARG A 39 15.68 1.13 -10.10
C ARG A 39 16.46 2.01 -11.10
N PRO A 40 16.83 3.26 -10.73
CA PRO A 40 16.49 3.94 -9.48
C PRO A 40 15.00 4.27 -9.42
N TRP A 41 14.38 4.13 -8.25
CA TRP A 41 12.94 4.36 -8.15
C TRP A 41 12.62 5.85 -8.29
N GLU A 42 11.84 6.16 -9.32
CA GLU A 42 11.31 7.50 -9.56
C GLU A 42 9.77 7.45 -9.50
N PRO A 43 9.16 7.40 -8.29
CA PRO A 43 7.73 7.66 -8.19
C PRO A 43 7.47 9.06 -8.71
N ALA A 44 6.46 9.20 -9.56
CA ALA A 44 6.13 10.50 -10.14
C ALA A 44 5.78 11.52 -9.03
N LEU A 45 6.26 12.75 -9.19
CA LEU A 45 5.92 13.83 -8.26
C LEU A 45 4.47 14.27 -8.49
N ALA A 46 3.72 14.34 -7.40
CA ALA A 46 2.47 15.08 -7.37
C ALA A 46 2.81 16.58 -7.39
N HIS A 47 2.81 17.18 -8.59
CA HIS A 47 3.06 18.59 -8.94
C HIS A 47 4.49 19.07 -9.29
N ARG A 48 4.51 19.93 -10.33
CA ARG A 48 5.54 20.95 -10.59
C ARG A 48 5.09 22.28 -9.96
N PRO A 49 6.00 23.11 -9.43
CA PRO A 49 5.67 24.37 -8.75
C PRO A 49 5.08 25.47 -9.65
N ASP A 50 4.94 25.24 -10.96
CA ASP A 50 4.38 26.18 -11.94
C ASP A 50 2.87 26.02 -12.14
N GLY A 51 2.20 25.15 -11.39
CA GLY A 51 0.77 24.88 -11.53
C GLY A 51 0.41 24.16 -12.83
N ALA A 52 1.40 23.76 -13.64
CA ALA A 52 1.17 22.87 -14.76
C ALA A 52 0.96 21.46 -14.20
N ALA A 53 -0.23 20.92 -14.41
CA ALA A 53 -0.45 19.49 -14.30
C ALA A 53 0.46 18.81 -15.35
N GLY A 54 1.66 18.39 -14.92
CA GLY A 54 2.42 17.38 -15.65
C GLY A 54 1.55 16.13 -15.79
N PRO A 55 1.71 15.32 -16.85
CA PRO A 55 0.83 14.19 -17.10
C PRO A 55 0.97 13.14 -15.98
N HIS A 56 0.06 13.24 -15.00
CA HIS A 56 -0.42 12.22 -14.06
C HIS A 56 0.64 11.58 -13.15
N GLY A 57 0.73 12.12 -11.92
CA GLY A 57 1.82 11.93 -10.97
C GLY A 57 1.67 10.81 -9.94
N HIS A 58 1.23 9.61 -10.34
CA HIS A 58 1.20 8.44 -9.45
C HIS A 58 1.69 7.20 -10.20
N GLY A 59 2.62 6.46 -9.59
CA GLY A 59 3.26 5.29 -10.20
C GLY A 59 4.77 5.42 -10.39
N LEU A 60 5.42 4.29 -10.63
CA LEU A 60 6.86 4.20 -10.85
C LEU A 60 7.13 4.23 -12.36
N ARG A 61 7.95 5.18 -12.80
CA ARG A 61 8.20 5.46 -14.22
C ARG A 61 8.57 4.23 -15.04
N ASP A 62 9.42 3.38 -14.48
CA ASP A 62 10.09 2.31 -15.22
C ASP A 62 9.64 0.89 -14.82
N VAL A 63 8.55 0.76 -14.06
CA VAL A 63 7.96 -0.57 -13.79
C VAL A 63 7.19 -1.05 -15.02
N ALA A 64 7.56 -2.23 -15.52
CA ALA A 64 6.88 -2.87 -16.63
C ALA A 64 5.40 -3.15 -16.31
N ARG A 65 4.51 -2.79 -17.23
CA ARG A 65 3.06 -2.94 -17.05
C ARG A 65 2.52 -4.19 -17.73
N ARG A 66 1.51 -4.80 -17.12
CA ARG A 66 0.68 -5.87 -17.70
C ARG A 66 -0.54 -5.28 -18.41
N GLU A 67 -1.14 -6.05 -19.32
CA GLU A 67 -2.24 -5.61 -20.22
C GLU A 67 -3.47 -5.04 -19.49
N HIS A 68 -3.69 -5.43 -18.22
CA HIS A 68 -4.84 -5.01 -17.42
C HIS A 68 -4.51 -3.97 -16.34
N GLU A 69 -3.24 -3.52 -16.26
CA GLU A 69 -2.84 -2.51 -15.29
C GLU A 69 -3.17 -1.11 -15.81
N SER A 70 -3.78 -0.28 -14.97
CA SER A 70 -3.98 1.13 -15.28
C SER A 70 -2.65 1.88 -15.20
N ARG A 71 -2.63 3.16 -15.57
CA ARG A 71 -1.42 4.01 -15.41
C ARG A 71 -1.06 4.26 -13.95
N ASP A 72 -2.01 4.11 -13.04
CA ASP A 72 -1.92 4.68 -11.69
C ASP A 72 -1.77 3.61 -10.59
N GLY A 73 -1.78 2.31 -10.96
CA GLY A 73 -1.55 1.21 -10.03
C GLY A 73 -0.99 -0.03 -10.71
N PHE A 74 -0.13 -0.75 -10.00
CA PHE A 74 0.46 -2.02 -10.43
C PHE A 74 -0.26 -3.18 -9.75
N CYS A 75 -0.61 -4.20 -10.51
CA CYS A 75 -1.23 -5.40 -9.99
C CYS A 75 -0.12 -6.33 -9.45
N PHE A 76 0.16 -6.23 -8.15
CA PHE A 76 1.15 -7.08 -7.49
C PHE A 76 0.50 -8.23 -6.75
N THR A 77 1.20 -9.36 -6.72
CA THR A 77 0.88 -10.51 -5.88
C THR A 77 1.85 -10.57 -4.72
N TYR A 78 1.30 -10.52 -3.50
CA TYR A 78 2.05 -10.52 -2.25
C TYR A 78 2.09 -11.92 -1.65
N ARG A 79 3.11 -12.17 -0.84
CA ARG A 79 3.31 -13.42 -0.09
C ARG A 79 3.04 -13.20 1.39
N PHE A 80 2.14 -14.00 1.94
CA PHE A 80 1.76 -13.94 3.36
C PHE A 80 1.99 -15.28 4.02
N ALA A 81 2.60 -15.29 5.21
CA ALA A 81 2.79 -16.53 5.96
C ALA A 81 1.42 -17.11 6.36
N ILE A 82 1.17 -18.40 6.06
CA ILE A 82 -0.12 -19.03 6.41
C ILE A 82 -0.18 -19.28 7.91
N GLY A 83 0.81 -19.99 8.48
CA GLY A 83 0.80 -20.36 9.90
C GLY A 83 -0.53 -20.98 10.34
N SER A 84 -1.13 -20.41 11.40
CA SER A 84 -2.44 -20.81 11.93
C SER A 84 -3.62 -20.01 11.37
N ASP A 85 -3.42 -19.19 10.33
CA ASP A 85 -4.48 -18.35 9.75
C ASP A 85 -5.37 -19.18 8.82
N GLU A 86 -6.55 -19.58 9.34
CA GLU A 86 -7.51 -20.41 8.61
C GLU A 86 -8.14 -19.68 7.41
N LEU A 87 -8.22 -18.35 7.42
CA LEU A 87 -8.76 -17.58 6.30
C LEU A 87 -7.79 -17.61 5.12
N LEU A 88 -6.51 -17.35 5.36
CA LEU A 88 -5.46 -17.50 4.33
C LEU A 88 -5.36 -18.94 3.85
N ARG A 89 -5.43 -19.93 4.76
CA ARG A 89 -5.36 -21.34 4.38
C ARG A 89 -6.51 -21.75 3.48
N SER A 90 -7.73 -21.30 3.80
CA SER A 90 -8.92 -21.57 2.97
C SER A 90 -8.79 -20.92 1.60
N TYR A 91 -8.36 -19.65 1.57
CA TYR A 91 -8.10 -18.93 0.33
C TYR A 91 -7.02 -19.61 -0.54
N ASP A 92 -5.90 -20.00 0.07
CA ASP A 92 -4.78 -20.70 -0.60
C ASP A 92 -5.26 -22.01 -1.22
N ALA A 93 -6.01 -22.82 -0.46
CA ALA A 93 -6.55 -24.10 -0.95
C ALA A 93 -7.53 -23.92 -2.12
N GLU A 94 -8.36 -22.87 -2.11
CA GLU A 94 -9.27 -22.55 -3.21
C GLU A 94 -8.52 -22.12 -4.48
N MET A 95 -7.42 -21.39 -4.34
CA MET A 95 -6.60 -20.91 -5.48
C MET A 95 -5.68 -22.00 -6.05
N ASP A 96 -5.10 -22.84 -5.20
CA ASP A 96 -4.27 -23.99 -5.60
C ASP A 96 -5.08 -25.02 -6.40
N ALA A 97 -6.35 -25.23 -6.05
CA ALA A 97 -7.25 -26.10 -6.80
C ALA A 97 -7.50 -25.62 -8.24
N GLN A 98 -7.21 -24.35 -8.53
CA GLN A 98 -7.57 -23.72 -9.80
C GLN A 98 -6.38 -23.58 -10.77
N VAL A 99 -5.19 -23.13 -10.36
CA VAL A 99 -4.15 -22.75 -11.36
C VAL A 99 -2.68 -22.86 -10.91
N PHE A 100 -2.32 -22.90 -9.62
CA PHE A 100 -0.93 -22.62 -9.21
C PHE A 100 -0.18 -23.83 -8.65
N GLN A 101 1.08 -24.02 -9.08
CA GLN A 101 2.01 -24.92 -8.39
C GLN A 101 2.40 -24.28 -7.05
N ARG A 102 2.17 -25.02 -5.96
CA ARG A 102 2.47 -24.60 -4.59
C ARG A 102 3.98 -24.36 -4.43
N GLU A 103 4.36 -23.17 -3.97
CA GLU A 103 5.72 -22.96 -3.50
C GLU A 103 5.90 -23.66 -2.14
N PRO A 104 7.09 -24.23 -1.86
CA PRO A 104 7.31 -25.04 -0.67
C PRO A 104 7.38 -24.24 0.64
N ASP A 105 7.16 -22.92 0.63
CA ASP A 105 7.53 -22.01 1.72
C ASP A 105 6.40 -21.64 2.69
N GLU A 106 5.29 -22.39 2.70
CA GLU A 106 4.11 -22.16 3.59
C GLU A 106 3.54 -20.73 3.50
N LYS A 107 3.74 -20.05 2.37
CA LYS A 107 3.18 -18.72 2.11
C LYS A 107 2.04 -18.78 1.10
N ALA A 108 0.93 -18.13 1.45
CA ALA A 108 -0.17 -17.90 0.53
C ALA A 108 0.19 -16.75 -0.42
N ARG A 109 -0.17 -16.92 -1.70
CA ARG A 109 -0.05 -15.88 -2.72
C ARG A 109 -1.38 -15.14 -2.84
N VAL A 110 -1.42 -13.88 -2.45
CA VAL A 110 -2.63 -13.05 -2.56
C VAL A 110 -2.39 -11.96 -3.57
N GLY A 111 -3.12 -12.05 -4.69
CA GLY A 111 -3.15 -11.08 -5.77
C GLY A 111 -4.47 -11.17 -6.52
N CYS A 112 -4.91 -10.18 -7.26
CA CYS A 112 -4.28 -8.88 -7.53
C CYS A 112 -4.48 -7.89 -6.36
N LEU A 113 -3.40 -7.28 -5.87
CA LEU A 113 -3.44 -6.08 -5.02
C LEU A 113 -2.93 -4.88 -5.85
N TYR A 114 -3.82 -3.93 -6.14
CA TYR A 114 -3.46 -2.72 -6.88
C TYR A 114 -2.63 -1.81 -5.98
N THR A 115 -1.35 -1.74 -6.30
CA THR A 115 -0.36 -0.98 -5.53
C THR A 115 -0.01 0.31 -6.25
N SER A 116 -0.16 1.45 -5.58
CA SER A 116 0.19 2.76 -6.09
C SER A 116 1.22 3.45 -5.19
N PHE A 117 1.94 4.41 -5.78
CA PHE A 117 3.03 5.14 -5.14
C PHE A 117 2.84 6.64 -5.40
N GLY A 118 2.63 7.39 -4.33
CA GLY A 118 2.59 8.86 -4.35
C GLY A 118 3.82 9.42 -3.64
N ARG A 119 4.53 10.35 -4.28
CA ARG A 119 5.71 11.00 -3.70
C ARG A 119 5.53 12.51 -3.62
N GLY A 120 5.63 13.03 -2.41
CA GLY A 120 5.78 14.45 -2.10
C GLY A 120 7.24 14.85 -1.89
N GLN A 121 7.45 16.02 -1.31
CA GLN A 121 8.76 16.51 -0.89
C GLN A 121 9.21 15.93 0.45
N ARG A 122 8.27 15.57 1.33
CA ARG A 122 8.55 15.04 2.67
C ARG A 122 8.10 13.60 2.81
N TRP A 123 7.00 13.24 2.17
CA TRP A 123 6.32 11.98 2.39
C TRP A 123 6.23 11.12 1.12
N LEU A 124 6.21 9.82 1.35
CA LEU A 124 5.90 8.76 0.41
C LEU A 124 4.63 8.07 0.92
N ILE A 125 3.62 7.96 0.06
CA ILE A 125 2.43 7.16 0.32
C ILE A 125 2.49 5.92 -0.57
N ILE A 126 2.34 4.75 0.05
CA ILE A 126 2.17 3.47 -0.64
C ILE A 126 0.79 2.94 -0.30
N THR A 127 -0.04 2.74 -1.32
CA THR A 127 -1.39 2.18 -1.14
C THR A 127 -1.45 0.81 -1.79
N ALA A 128 -2.05 -0.16 -1.12
CA ALA A 128 -2.36 -1.46 -1.70
C ALA A 128 -3.84 -1.78 -1.52
N SER A 129 -4.59 -1.76 -2.62
CA SER A 129 -6.04 -1.96 -2.65
C SER A 129 -6.42 -3.35 -3.17
N ALA A 130 -7.41 -3.97 -2.54
CA ALA A 130 -7.98 -5.22 -3.00
C ALA A 130 -8.63 -5.08 -4.39
N ALA A 131 -8.32 -5.98 -5.32
CA ALA A 131 -8.98 -5.99 -6.63
C ALA A 131 -10.40 -6.60 -6.60
N THR A 132 -10.77 -7.33 -5.54
CA THR A 132 -12.07 -8.02 -5.43
C THR A 132 -12.57 -8.02 -4.00
N SER A 133 -13.89 -8.12 -3.81
CA SER A 133 -14.50 -8.20 -2.48
C SER A 133 -14.01 -9.40 -1.65
N SER A 134 -13.61 -10.51 -2.28
CA SER A 134 -13.05 -11.67 -1.57
C SER A 134 -11.69 -11.35 -0.98
N ILE A 135 -10.84 -10.63 -1.74
CA ILE A 135 -9.54 -10.15 -1.24
C ILE A 135 -9.75 -9.08 -0.17
N SER A 136 -10.73 -8.18 -0.32
CA SER A 136 -11.07 -7.19 0.71
C SER A 136 -11.39 -7.87 2.05
N ARG A 137 -12.28 -8.86 2.05
CA ARG A 137 -12.61 -9.64 3.26
C ARG A 137 -11.40 -10.37 3.84
N LEU A 138 -10.53 -10.88 2.97
CA LEU A 138 -9.30 -11.53 3.41
C LEU A 138 -8.36 -10.54 4.10
N MET A 139 -8.18 -9.34 3.56
CA MET A 139 -7.36 -8.28 4.17
C MET A 139 -7.90 -7.82 5.52
N ALA A 140 -9.22 -7.68 5.66
CA ALA A 140 -9.85 -7.29 6.93
C ALA A 140 -9.77 -8.40 7.99
N GLY A 141 -9.92 -9.67 7.60
CA GLY A 141 -10.05 -10.78 8.54
C GLY A 141 -8.74 -11.51 8.88
N SER A 142 -7.72 -11.45 8.03
CA SER A 142 -6.49 -12.25 8.20
C SER A 142 -5.50 -11.58 9.16
N ALA A 143 -5.24 -12.25 10.28
CA ALA A 143 -4.20 -11.85 11.22
C ALA A 143 -2.80 -11.89 10.60
N SER A 144 -2.54 -12.85 9.71
CA SER A 144 -1.26 -12.98 9.01
C SER A 144 -1.01 -11.86 7.99
N ILE A 145 -2.04 -11.47 7.22
CA ILE A 145 -1.93 -10.30 6.33
C ILE A 145 -1.65 -9.07 7.16
N ARG A 146 -2.43 -8.84 8.21
CA ARG A 146 -2.28 -7.69 9.10
C ARG A 146 -0.88 -7.62 9.72
N ALA A 147 -0.39 -8.73 10.29
CA ALA A 147 0.94 -8.81 10.87
C ALA A 147 2.05 -8.55 9.84
N THR A 148 1.87 -9.02 8.59
CA THR A 148 2.83 -8.78 7.51
C THR A 148 2.91 -7.29 7.15
N TRP A 149 1.77 -6.60 7.05
CA TRP A 149 1.76 -5.16 6.79
C TRP A 149 2.37 -4.35 7.93
N ILE A 150 2.11 -4.72 9.19
CA ILE A 150 2.74 -4.08 10.35
C ILE A 150 4.26 -4.28 10.33
N ALA A 151 4.73 -5.51 10.08
CA ALA A 151 6.16 -5.81 9.98
C ALA A 151 6.82 -5.05 8.82
N MET A 152 6.13 -4.91 7.69
CA MET A 152 6.57 -4.05 6.59
C MET A 152 6.66 -2.60 7.04
N ALA A 153 5.64 -2.03 7.69
CA ALA A 153 5.64 -0.65 8.16
C ALA A 153 6.86 -0.36 9.06
N GLU A 154 7.12 -1.23 10.03
CA GLU A 154 8.29 -1.14 10.90
C GLU A 154 9.60 -1.24 10.10
N ALA A 155 9.72 -2.26 9.24
CA ALA A 155 10.92 -2.48 8.43
C ALA A 155 11.18 -1.36 7.42
N MET A 156 10.16 -0.65 6.95
CA MET A 156 10.29 0.52 6.07
C MET A 156 10.69 1.80 6.83
N GLY A 157 10.54 1.81 8.16
CA GLY A 157 10.58 3.06 8.93
C GLY A 157 9.40 3.95 8.56
N ALA A 158 8.21 3.36 8.38
CA ALA A 158 6.97 4.09 8.16
C ALA A 158 6.61 4.88 9.42
N ARG A 159 5.92 6.02 9.21
CA ARG A 159 5.34 6.79 10.31
C ARG A 159 4.00 6.22 10.73
N ALA A 160 3.22 5.74 9.76
CA ALA A 160 1.91 5.16 9.99
C ALA A 160 1.60 4.05 8.97
N LEU A 161 0.82 3.08 9.42
CA LEU A 161 0.09 2.15 8.57
C LEU A 161 -1.39 2.29 8.91
N PHE A 162 -2.20 2.58 7.91
CA PHE A 162 -3.65 2.61 8.03
C PHE A 162 -4.28 1.46 7.25
N PHE A 163 -5.45 1.04 7.72
CA PHE A 163 -6.36 0.19 6.99
C PHE A 163 -7.70 0.92 6.79
N ASP A 164 -8.13 0.99 5.55
CA ASP A 164 -9.33 1.71 5.11
C ASP A 164 -10.35 0.73 4.54
N GLU A 165 -11.54 0.73 5.14
CA GLU A 165 -12.68 -0.11 4.72
C GLU A 165 -13.61 0.58 3.72
N GLU A 166 -13.24 1.76 3.21
CA GLU A 166 -13.93 2.58 2.20
C GLU A 166 -15.31 3.14 2.64
N GLN A 167 -16.11 2.35 3.35
CA GLN A 167 -17.48 2.68 3.76
C GLN A 167 -17.55 3.44 5.08
N ASP A 168 -16.42 3.56 5.77
CA ASP A 168 -16.32 4.18 7.08
C ASP A 168 -15.74 5.60 7.00
N ASP A 169 -16.16 6.43 7.94
CA ASP A 169 -15.65 7.80 8.14
C ASP A 169 -14.29 7.80 8.90
N TRP A 170 -13.77 6.62 9.25
CA TRP A 170 -12.52 6.42 9.97
C TRP A 170 -11.58 5.47 9.23
N TRP A 171 -10.29 5.63 9.50
CA TRP A 171 -9.25 4.65 9.20
C TRP A 171 -8.83 3.93 10.47
N TRP A 172 -8.49 2.65 10.35
CA TRP A 172 -7.81 1.93 11.42
C TRP A 172 -6.32 2.18 11.33
N LEU A 173 -5.77 2.98 12.25
CA LEU A 173 -4.33 3.04 12.48
C LEU A 173 -3.90 1.68 13.02
N LEU A 174 -3.00 1.00 12.30
CA LEU A 174 -2.47 -0.32 12.68
C LEU A 174 -1.04 -0.27 13.22
N TYR A 175 -0.31 0.79 12.90
CA TYR A 175 1.05 1.08 13.36
C TYR A 175 1.21 2.60 13.52
N PRO A 176 1.82 3.11 14.60
CA PRO A 176 2.59 2.37 15.61
C PRO A 176 1.73 1.71 16.70
N ASP A 177 0.51 2.20 16.91
CA ASP A 177 -0.44 1.66 17.87
C ASP A 177 -1.83 1.54 17.24
N GLU A 178 -2.56 0.50 17.64
CA GLU A 178 -3.87 0.19 17.06
C GLU A 178 -4.96 1.10 17.62
N ARG A 179 -5.59 1.91 16.76
CA ARG A 179 -6.75 2.76 17.10
C ARG A 179 -7.48 3.24 15.86
N GLU A 180 -8.69 3.76 16.06
CA GLU A 180 -9.41 4.49 15.02
C GLU A 180 -8.85 5.93 14.90
N ALA A 181 -8.77 6.43 13.68
CA ALA A 181 -8.42 7.81 13.35
C ALA A 181 -9.44 8.35 12.33
N PRO A 182 -9.84 9.63 12.40
CA PRO A 182 -10.66 10.24 11.37
C PRO A 182 -10.01 10.05 9.99
N ARG A 183 -10.81 9.66 9.01
CA ARG A 183 -10.35 9.57 7.63
C ARG A 183 -10.08 10.99 7.11
N PRO A 184 -8.92 11.25 6.48
CA PRO A 184 -8.67 12.54 5.85
C PRO A 184 -9.73 12.85 4.79
N ASP A 185 -10.11 14.12 4.65
CA ASP A 185 -11.15 14.53 3.70
C ASP A 185 -10.73 14.27 2.25
N GLU A 186 -11.18 13.15 1.68
CA GLU A 186 -10.83 12.75 0.33
C GLU A 186 -11.37 13.70 -0.76
N ASN A 187 -12.37 14.54 -0.46
CA ASN A 187 -12.89 15.53 -1.40
C ASN A 187 -11.98 16.76 -1.50
N ALA A 188 -11.20 17.06 -0.46
CA ALA A 188 -10.16 18.08 -0.51
C ALA A 188 -8.96 17.65 -1.37
N PHE A 189 -8.80 16.33 -1.60
CA PHE A 189 -7.62 15.73 -2.25
C PHE A 189 -7.93 14.79 -3.43
N GLU A 190 -9.17 14.78 -3.94
CA GLU A 190 -9.71 13.90 -5.01
C GLU A 190 -9.12 12.47 -5.01
N LEU A 191 -9.51 11.70 -3.99
CA LEU A 191 -9.17 10.28 -3.83
C LEU A 191 -10.31 9.33 -4.26
N VAL A 192 -11.21 9.78 -5.14
CA VAL A 192 -12.38 9.00 -5.59
C VAL A 192 -12.09 8.35 -6.94
N ASP A 193 -11.92 7.02 -6.96
CA ASP A 193 -11.80 6.11 -8.12
C ASP A 193 -10.74 6.44 -9.20
N ARG A 194 -10.08 7.59 -9.09
CA ARG A 194 -9.04 8.12 -9.97
C ARG A 194 -8.09 8.91 -9.10
N ILE A 195 -7.04 8.22 -8.70
CA ILE A 195 -6.02 8.60 -7.72
C ILE A 195 -5.31 9.88 -8.18
N PHE A 196 -5.89 11.04 -7.89
CA PHE A 196 -5.28 12.34 -8.13
C PHE A 196 -5.09 13.04 -6.80
N VAL A 197 -4.26 12.47 -5.92
CA VAL A 197 -3.75 13.25 -4.80
C VAL A 197 -2.90 14.36 -5.39
N ARG A 198 -3.45 15.57 -5.37
CA ARG A 198 -2.79 16.78 -5.84
C ARG A 198 -1.55 17.04 -4.98
N ASP A 199 -1.68 16.91 -3.67
CA ASP A 199 -0.58 17.13 -2.74
C ASP A 199 -0.40 15.94 -1.80
N VAL A 200 0.61 15.11 -2.08
CA VAL A 200 0.94 13.92 -1.28
C VAL A 200 1.38 14.31 0.13
N ASP A 201 2.09 15.43 0.29
CA ASP A 201 2.54 15.87 1.61
C ASP A 201 1.35 16.33 2.45
N ALA A 202 0.44 17.12 1.86
CA ALA A 202 -0.75 17.59 2.57
C ALA A 202 -1.65 16.43 3.02
N LEU A 203 -1.86 15.43 2.17
CA LEU A 203 -2.64 14.24 2.53
C LEU A 203 -1.97 13.45 3.66
N ALA A 204 -0.66 13.19 3.54
CA ALA A 204 0.10 12.48 4.57
C ALA A 204 0.05 13.24 5.90
N GLU A 205 0.27 14.55 5.89
CA GLU A 205 0.25 15.38 7.10
C GLU A 205 -1.13 15.43 7.73
N GLN A 206 -2.21 15.52 6.94
CA GLN A 206 -3.57 15.43 7.48
C GLN A 206 -3.82 14.07 8.12
N ALA A 207 -3.51 12.96 7.43
CA ALA A 207 -3.71 11.63 7.98
C ALA A 207 -2.95 11.42 9.30
N LEU A 208 -1.72 11.94 9.39
CA LEU A 208 -0.90 11.87 10.61
C LEU A 208 -1.48 12.75 11.73
N VAL A 209 -1.95 13.96 11.43
CA VAL A 209 -2.56 14.86 12.42
C VAL A 209 -3.87 14.30 12.96
N GLU A 210 -4.76 13.79 12.09
CA GLU A 210 -6.01 13.15 12.50
C GLU A 210 -5.74 11.91 13.35
N ALA A 211 -4.65 11.21 13.07
CA ALA A 211 -4.18 10.09 13.86
C ALA A 211 -3.41 10.50 15.14
N ASP A 212 -3.33 11.78 15.50
CA ASP A 212 -2.55 12.31 16.64
C ASP A 212 -1.08 11.85 16.64
N LEU A 213 -0.46 11.88 15.46
CA LEU A 213 0.94 11.55 15.23
C LEU A 213 1.73 12.81 14.89
N SER A 214 2.84 13.04 15.62
CA SER A 214 3.77 14.13 15.32
C SER A 214 4.35 14.05 13.90
N LEU A 215 4.41 15.22 13.25
CA LEU A 215 5.06 15.46 11.96
C LEU A 215 6.58 15.72 12.08
N ASP A 216 7.08 15.93 13.29
CA ASP A 216 8.50 16.21 13.55
C ASP A 216 9.29 14.91 13.72
N GLU A 217 10.19 14.63 12.77
CA GLU A 217 11.04 13.43 12.79
C GLU A 217 11.89 13.34 14.07
N ALA A 218 12.28 14.47 14.66
CA ALA A 218 13.08 14.49 15.89
C ALA A 218 12.32 13.94 17.11
N THR A 219 10.99 13.84 17.01
CA THR A 219 10.11 13.33 18.07
C THR A 219 9.67 11.89 17.83
N TRP A 220 10.13 11.26 16.75
CA TRP A 220 9.81 9.86 16.49
C TRP A 220 10.66 9.03 17.45
N SER A 221 9.99 8.26 18.31
CA SER A 221 10.63 7.41 19.30
C SER A 221 11.73 6.54 18.67
N ALA A 222 12.90 6.56 19.30
CA ALA A 222 14.05 5.70 19.00
C ALA A 222 13.82 4.25 19.43
#